data_AF-A0A241VFG1-F1
#
_entry.id   AF-A0A241VFG1-F1
#
_cell.length_a   1.000
_cell.length_b   1.000
_cell.length_c   1.000
_cell.angle_alpha   90.00
_cell.angle_beta   90.00
_cell.angle_gamma   90.00
#
_symmetry.space_group_name_H-M   'P 1'
#
loop_
_entity.id
_entity.type
_entity.pdbx_description
1 polymer ?
#
loop_
_entity_poly.entity_id
_entity_poly.type
_entity_poly.pdbx_seq_one_letter_code
_entity_poly.pdbx_strand_id
1 'polypeptide(L)'
;MKEHFIQAYANAEEVLKQASEIAYAAGVQVETKVLKSVLFEEGIVETAKQLETDLIVMGWHGRKGFKKWILGSVATAVLCSTELPVMVIKS
;
A
#
# COMPACT_ATOMS: atom_id res chain seq x y z
N MET A 1 19.35 -15.20 4.91
CA MET A 1 18.84 -14.15 3.98
C MET A 1 17.56 -14.60 3.26
N LYS A 2 17.50 -15.79 2.62
CA LYS A 2 16.30 -16.28 1.91
C LYS A 2 15.06 -16.45 2.79
N GLU A 3 15.24 -16.87 4.04
CA GLU A 3 14.13 -17.22 4.94
C GLU A 3 13.29 -16.02 5.40
N HIS A 4 13.92 -14.86 5.64
CA HIS A 4 13.21 -13.62 5.96
C HIS A 4 12.32 -13.12 4.81
N PHE A 5 12.75 -13.32 3.56
CA PHE A 5 11.93 -12.95 2.39
C PHE A 5 10.73 -13.87 2.22
N ILE A 6 10.89 -15.17 2.49
CA ILE A 6 9.79 -16.13 2.46
C ILE A 6 8.75 -15.75 3.52
N GLN A 7 9.20 -15.47 4.74
CA GLN A 7 8.29 -15.07 5.81
C GLN A 7 7.60 -13.73 5.52
N ALA A 8 8.33 -12.75 4.99
CA ALA A 8 7.74 -11.46 4.62
C ALA A 8 6.67 -11.60 3.53
N TYR A 9 6.92 -12.46 2.54
CA TYR A 9 5.97 -12.72 1.47
C TYR A 9 4.72 -13.45 1.98
N ALA A 10 4.89 -14.48 2.82
CA ALA A 10 3.77 -15.18 3.44
C ALA A 10 2.91 -14.25 4.32
N ASN A 11 3.55 -13.37 5.10
CA ASN A 11 2.83 -12.38 5.90
C ASN A 11 2.05 -11.39 5.00
N ALA A 12 2.62 -10.98 3.86
CA ALA A 12 1.94 -10.09 2.92
C ALA A 12 0.71 -10.76 2.28
N GLU A 13 0.84 -12.03 1.88
CA GLU A 13 -0.29 -12.81 1.33
C GLU A 13 -1.42 -12.97 2.35
N GLU A 14 -1.10 -13.26 3.62
CA GLU A 14 -2.10 -13.39 4.68
C GLU A 14 -2.84 -12.07 4.93
N VAL A 15 -2.14 -10.93 4.94
CA VAL A 15 -2.77 -9.61 5.08
C VAL A 15 -3.68 -9.30 3.88
N LEU A 16 -3.24 -9.61 2.66
CA LEU A 16 -4.06 -9.40 1.46
C LEU A 16 -5.29 -10.31 1.43
N LYS A 17 -5.18 -11.54 1.93
CA LYS A 17 -6.31 -12.45 2.09
C LYS A 17 -7.36 -11.90 3.04
N GLN A 18 -6.95 -11.39 4.20
CA GLN A 18 -7.87 -10.76 5.15
C GLN A 18 -8.53 -9.52 4.54
N ALA A 19 -7.77 -8.70 3.81
CA ALA A 19 -8.30 -7.53 3.13
C ALA A 19 -9.32 -7.91 2.04
N SER A 20 -9.08 -8.98 1.27
CA SER A 20 -10.01 -9.42 0.24
C SER A 20 -11.31 -9.99 0.82
N GLU A 21 -11.24 -10.74 1.92
CA GLU A 21 -12.42 -11.21 2.66
C GLU A 21 -13.30 -10.03 3.13
N ILE A 22 -12.70 -8.95 3.64
CA ILE A 22 -13.42 -7.73 4.03
C ILE A 22 -14.09 -7.08 2.82
N ALA A 23 -13.37 -6.94 1.70
CA ALA A 23 -13.91 -6.34 0.49
C ALA A 23 -15.07 -7.15 -0.10
N TYR A 24 -14.94 -8.49 -0.15
CA TYR A 24 -16.00 -9.37 -0.62
C TYR A 24 -17.24 -9.32 0.29
N ALA A 25 -17.05 -9.28 1.60
CA ALA A 25 -18.16 -9.09 2.55
C ALA A 25 -18.90 -7.74 2.34
N ALA A 26 -18.19 -6.73 1.86
CA ALA A 26 -18.77 -5.43 1.48
C ALA A 26 -19.35 -5.40 0.04
N GLY A 27 -19.29 -6.51 -0.71
CA GLY A 27 -19.76 -6.59 -2.10
C GLY A 27 -18.86 -5.87 -3.12
N VAL A 28 -17.61 -5.61 -2.75
CA VAL A 28 -16.62 -4.91 -3.57
C VAL A 28 -15.75 -5.93 -4.30
N GLN A 29 -15.60 -5.78 -5.62
CA GLN A 29 -14.63 -6.57 -6.38
C GLN A 29 -13.21 -6.09 -6.07
N VAL A 30 -12.30 -7.03 -5.83
CA VAL A 30 -10.91 -6.73 -5.46
C VAL A 30 -9.95 -7.69 -6.15
N GLU A 31 -8.83 -7.13 -6.61
CA GLU A 31 -7.64 -7.88 -7.03
C GLU A 31 -6.51 -7.57 -6.06
N THR A 32 -5.78 -8.60 -5.62
CA THR A 32 -4.68 -8.47 -4.67
C THR A 32 -3.36 -8.84 -5.33
N LYS A 33 -2.32 -8.02 -5.11
CA LYS A 33 -0.98 -8.26 -5.67
C LYS A 33 0.10 -7.98 -4.63
N VAL A 34 1.01 -8.93 -4.43
CA VAL A 34 2.26 -8.71 -3.68
C VAL A 34 3.33 -8.26 -4.65
N LEU A 35 3.88 -7.08 -4.43
CA LEU A 35 4.94 -6.51 -5.26
C LEU A 35 6.30 -6.64 -4.58
N LYS A 36 7.33 -6.89 -5.39
CA LYS A 36 8.72 -6.78 -4.98
C LYS A 36 9.33 -5.62 -5.74
N SER A 37 9.82 -4.63 -5.01
CA SER A 37 10.54 -3.49 -5.58
C SER A 37 11.73 -3.13 -4.70
N VAL A 38 12.75 -2.56 -5.33
CA VAL A 38 13.89 -1.95 -4.62
C VAL A 38 13.46 -0.63 -3.98
N LEU A 39 12.62 0.15 -4.68
CA LEU A 39 12.04 1.41 -4.22
C LEU A 39 10.51 1.27 -4.13
N PHE A 40 9.95 1.52 -2.95
CA PHE A 40 8.54 1.24 -2.68
C PHE A 40 7.60 2.10 -3.52
N GLU A 41 7.93 3.37 -3.66
CA GLU A 41 7.19 4.34 -4.46
C GLU A 41 7.18 3.97 -5.95
N GLU A 42 8.30 3.51 -6.51
CA GLU A 42 8.35 3.08 -7.91
C GLU A 42 7.43 1.88 -8.14
N GLY A 43 7.50 0.87 -7.27
CA GLY A 43 6.64 -0.31 -7.38
C GLY A 43 5.15 0.04 -7.33
N ILE A 44 4.76 1.00 -6.49
CA ILE A 44 3.38 1.49 -6.39
C ILE A 44 3.00 2.29 -7.64
N VAL A 45 3.81 3.27 -8.06
CA VAL A 45 3.50 4.17 -9.18
C VAL A 45 3.49 3.44 -10.51
N GLU A 46 4.43 2.53 -10.76
CA GLU A 46 4.44 1.73 -11.98
C GLU A 46 3.25 0.78 -12.05
N THR A 47 2.90 0.14 -10.93
CA THR A 47 1.71 -0.72 -10.89
C THR A 47 0.44 0.10 -11.13
N ALA A 48 0.33 1.27 -10.52
CA ALA A 48 -0.81 2.17 -10.71
C ALA A 48 -0.95 2.60 -12.19
N LYS A 49 0.17 2.87 -12.87
CA LYS A 49 0.19 3.17 -14.32
C LYS A 49 -0.21 1.97 -15.17
N GLN A 50 0.33 0.77 -14.86
CA GLN A 50 0.01 -0.47 -15.58
C GLN A 50 -1.47 -0.87 -15.46
N LEU A 51 -2.08 -0.58 -14.31
CA LEU A 51 -3.48 -0.84 -14.04
C LEU A 51 -4.41 0.31 -14.47
N GLU A 52 -3.85 1.38 -15.06
CA GLU A 52 -4.60 2.57 -15.47
C GLU A 52 -5.50 3.13 -14.35
N THR A 53 -5.01 3.10 -13.11
CA THR A 53 -5.78 3.55 -11.94
C THR A 53 -5.98 5.07 -11.89
N ASP A 54 -7.16 5.50 -11.46
CA ASP A 54 -7.52 6.91 -11.30
C ASP A 54 -7.14 7.51 -9.93
N LEU A 55 -6.89 6.67 -8.92
CA LEU A 55 -6.65 7.09 -7.53
C LEU A 55 -5.79 6.08 -6.78
N ILE A 56 -4.77 6.55 -6.07
CA ILE A 56 -4.01 5.75 -5.12
C ILE A 56 -4.52 6.04 -3.70
N VAL A 57 -4.91 4.98 -2.97
CA VAL A 57 -5.32 5.10 -1.57
C VAL A 57 -4.28 4.46 -0.67
N MET A 58 -3.81 5.20 0.34
CA MET A 58 -2.80 4.73 1.29
C MET A 58 -3.24 4.92 2.73
N GLY A 59 -3.08 3.88 3.54
CA GLY A 59 -3.25 3.98 4.99
C GLY A 59 -2.02 4.60 5.66
N TRP A 60 -2.23 5.44 6.67
CA TRP A 60 -1.17 5.89 7.56
C TRP A 60 -1.57 5.68 9.03
N HIS A 61 -0.66 5.01 9.77
CA HIS A 61 -0.78 4.86 11.21
C HIS A 61 -0.13 6.06 11.90
N GLY A 62 -0.96 6.98 12.39
CA GLY A 62 -0.50 8.03 13.30
C GLY A 62 -0.16 7.44 14.66
N ARG A 63 1.10 7.08 14.91
CA ARG A 63 1.54 6.60 16.23
C ARG A 63 1.29 7.67 17.29
N LYS A 64 0.60 7.30 18.39
CA LYS A 64 0.28 8.18 19.52
C LYS A 64 1.53 8.95 20.00
N GLY A 65 1.43 10.27 20.11
CA GLY A 65 2.47 11.13 20.71
C GLY A 65 3.37 11.88 19.72
N PHE A 66 3.31 11.62 18.42
CA PHE A 66 4.01 12.45 17.43
C PHE A 66 3.23 13.76 17.20
N LYS A 67 3.67 14.82 17.88
CA LYS A 67 3.05 16.16 17.93
C LYS A 67 2.94 16.90 16.58
N LYS A 68 3.37 16.31 15.47
CA LYS A 68 3.18 16.84 14.13
C LYS A 68 2.81 15.70 13.19
N TRP A 69 1.87 15.98 12.32
CA TRP A 69 1.35 15.14 11.25
C TRP A 69 2.45 14.76 10.26
N ILE A 70 3.36 13.86 10.64
CA ILE A 70 4.40 13.38 9.72
C ILE A 70 3.76 12.28 8.89
N LEU A 71 3.41 12.63 7.66
CA LEU A 71 3.04 11.68 6.63
C LEU A 71 4.09 10.56 6.56
N GLY A 72 3.67 9.29 6.49
CA GLY A 72 4.61 8.16 6.45
C GLY A 72 5.64 8.31 5.31
N SER A 73 6.85 7.78 5.48
CA SER A 73 7.93 7.91 4.49
C SER A 73 7.53 7.39 3.10
N VAL A 74 6.80 6.27 3.04
CA VAL A 74 6.32 5.69 1.79
C VAL A 74 5.22 6.57 1.15
N ALA A 75 4.25 7.05 1.93
CA ALA A 75 3.20 7.93 1.41
C ALA A 75 3.79 9.26 0.91
N THR A 76 4.82 9.79 1.59
CA THR A 76 5.54 10.99 1.15
C THR A 76 6.29 10.72 -0.16
N ALA A 77 6.99 9.60 -0.27
CA ALA A 77 7.70 9.23 -1.49
C ALA A 77 6.74 9.05 -2.68
N VAL A 78 5.60 8.39 -2.49
CA VAL A 78 4.58 8.22 -3.54
C VAL A 78 4.02 9.57 -3.99
N LEU A 79 3.66 10.47 -3.07
CA LEU A 79 3.16 11.82 -3.40
C LEU A 79 4.16 12.62 -4.24
N CYS A 80 5.46 12.46 -4.00
CA CYS A 80 6.51 13.16 -4.76
C CYS A 80 6.77 12.52 -6.14
N SER A 81 6.33 11.27 -6.36
CA SER A 81 6.70 10.46 -7.52
C SER A 81 5.53 10.17 -8.48
N THR A 82 4.32 10.65 -8.20
CA THR A 82 3.12 10.37 -9.00
C THR A 82 2.37 11.64 -9.40
N GLU A 83 1.76 11.60 -10.58
CA GLU A 83 0.80 12.61 -11.04
C GLU A 83 -0.65 12.22 -10.72
N LEU A 84 -0.88 10.97 -10.29
CA LEU A 84 -2.21 10.50 -9.91
C LEU A 84 -2.65 11.12 -8.58
N PRO A 85 -3.95 11.39 -8.41
CA PRO A 85 -4.51 11.70 -7.10
C PRO A 85 -4.10 10.66 -6.05
N VAL A 86 -3.70 11.11 -4.87
CA VAL A 86 -3.37 10.25 -3.73
C VAL A 86 -4.23 10.64 -2.53
N MET A 87 -5.01 9.68 -2.03
CA MET A 87 -5.81 9.84 -0.82
C MET A 87 -5.17 9.09 0.34
N VAL A 88 -4.82 9.82 1.40
CA VAL A 88 -4.22 9.23 2.59
C VAL A 88 -5.26 9.15 3.70
N ILE A 89 -5.58 7.93 4.11
CA ILE A 89 -6.55 7.66 5.17
C ILE A 89 -5.81 7.42 6.47
N LYS A 90 -6.21 8.16 7.52
CA LYS A 90 -5.73 7.90 8.87
C LYS A 90 -6.36 6.62 9.41
N SER A 91 -5.52 5.67 9.82
CA SER A 91 -5.90 4.51 10.63
C SER A 91 -5.59 4.71 12.11
#